data_AF-A0A920HYR0-F1
#
_entry.id   AF-A0A920HYR0-F1
#
_cell.length_a   1.000
_cell.length_b   1.000
_cell.length_c   1.000
_cell.angle_alpha   90.00
_cell.angle_beta   90.00
_cell.angle_gamma   90.00
#
_symmetry.space_group_name_H-M   'P 1'
#
loop_
_entity.id
_entity.type
_entity.pdbx_description
1 polymer ?
#
loop_
_entity_poly.entity_id
_entity_poly.type
_entity_poly.pdbx_seq_one_letter_code
_entity_poly.pdbx_strand_id
1 'polypeptide(L)' 'MLNGGLGDSVSQLLSRNYPLPLEMVGINDTFGESGTPKQLMEKYGLTSSNIVHACKNVLKRKS' A
#
# COMPACT_ATOMS: atom_id res chain seq x y z
N MET A 1 -5.77 5.99 -0.71
CA MET A 1 -5.58 6.15 -2.16
C MET A 1 -4.17 5.72 -2.50
N LEU A 2 -3.98 4.84 -3.48
CA LEU A 2 -2.65 4.41 -3.93
C LEU A 2 -1.99 5.44 -4.85
N ASN A 3 -2.79 6.09 -5.70
CA ASN A 3 -2.32 7.06 -6.70
C ASN A 3 -2.23 8.46 -6.09
N GLY A 4 -1.20 9.23 -6.46
CA GLY A 4 -1.03 10.62 -6.01
C GLY A 4 -0.76 10.79 -4.50
N GLY A 5 -0.56 9.70 -3.76
CA GLY A 5 -0.34 9.70 -2.32
C GLY A 5 1.12 9.45 -1.91
N LEU A 6 1.30 8.97 -0.67
CA LEU A 6 2.62 8.64 -0.12
C LEU A 6 3.34 7.57 -0.95
N GLY A 7 2.65 6.47 -1.27
CA GLY A 7 3.22 5.36 -2.02
C GLY A 7 3.74 5.81 -3.39
N ASP A 8 2.94 6.61 -4.10
CA ASP A 8 3.33 7.19 -5.39
C ASP A 8 4.54 8.13 -5.28
N SER A 9 4.57 9.00 -4.27
CA SER A 9 5.71 9.89 -4.01
C SER A 9 7.01 9.09 -3.79
N VAL A 10 6.95 8.00 -3.03
CA VAL A 10 8.09 7.10 -2.80
C VAL A 10 8.47 6.34 -4.09
N SER A 11 7.48 5.86 -4.85
CA SER A 11 7.70 5.19 -6.14
C SER A 11 8.44 6.08 -7.14
N GLN A 12 8.08 7.37 -7.20
CA GLN A 12 8.76 8.34 -8.04
C GLN A 12 10.21 8.58 -7.62
N LEU A 13 10.49 8.62 -6.31
CA LEU A 13 11.85 8.72 -5.80
C LEU A 13 12.68 7.48 -6.16
N LEU A 14 12.15 6.28 -5.89
CA LEU A 14 12.85 5.01 -6.14
C LEU A 14 13.10 4.80 -7.64
N SER A 15 12.11 5.05 -8.49
CA SER A 15 12.26 4.89 -9.95
C SER A 15 13.32 5.80 -10.57
N ARG A 16 13.55 6.99 -9.99
CA ARG A 16 14.53 7.96 -10.49
C ARG A 16 15.93 7.81 -9.92
N ASN A 17 16.05 7.40 -8.65
CA ASN A 17 17.33 7.49 -7.92
C ASN A 17 17.88 6.13 -7.50
N TYR A 18 17.01 5.19 -7.10
CA TYR A 18 17.46 3.90 -6.57
C TYR A 18 16.35 2.84 -6.69
N PRO A 19 16.27 2.15 -7.85
CA PRO A 19 15.22 1.17 -8.08
C PRO A 19 15.28 0.04 -7.05
N LEU A 20 14.24 -0.06 -6.24
CA LEU A 20 14.05 -1.12 -5.26
C LEU A 20 12.63 -1.67 -5.33
N PRO A 21 12.41 -2.92 -4.94
CA PRO A 21 11.07 -3.46 -4.76
C PRO A 21 10.26 -2.62 -3.77
N LEU A 22 9.03 -2.31 -4.15
CA LEU A 22 8.05 -1.57 -3.33
C LEU A 22 6.75 -2.38 -3.27
N GLU A 23 6.07 -2.33 -2.14
CA GLU A 23 4.68 -2.75 -1.95
C GLU A 23 3.91 -1.58 -1.35
N MET A 24 2.66 -1.38 -1.76
CA MET A 24 1.81 -0.32 -1.25
C MET A 24 0.56 -0.90 -0.60
N VAL A 25 0.24 -0.44 0.61
CA VAL A 25 -1.02 -0.74 1.30
C VAL A 25 -1.87 0.52 1.31
N GLY A 26 -3.00 0.48 0.64
CA GLY A 26 -3.87 1.64 0.47
C GLY A 26 -5.12 1.32 -0.33
N ILE A 27 -6.10 2.22 -0.26
CA ILE A 27 -7.34 2.11 -1.04
C ILE A 27 -7.02 2.20 -2.54
N ASN A 28 -7.40 1.16 -3.27
CA ASN A 28 -7.22 1.06 -4.72
C ASN A 28 -8.37 1.75 -5.46
N ASP A 29 -8.26 3.07 -5.59
CA ASP A 29 -9.12 3.94 -6.41
C ASP A 29 -10.63 3.65 -6.35
N THR A 30 -11.15 3.58 -5.12
CA THR A 30 -12.58 3.41 -4.85
C THR A 30 -13.07 4.55 -3.96
N PHE A 31 -14.35 4.90 -4.11
CA PHE A 31 -15.00 5.87 -3.24
C PHE A 31 -15.14 5.33 -1.82
N GLY A 32 -15.17 6.25 -0.86
CA GLY A 32 -15.47 5.94 0.53
C GLY A 32 -16.92 5.47 0.67
N GLU A 33 -17.12 4.52 1.56
CA GLU A 33 -18.42 3.95 1.87
C GLU A 33 -18.80 4.20 3.32
N SER A 34 -20.09 4.08 3.62
CA SER A 34 -20.59 4.16 5.00
C SER A 34 -20.35 2.84 5.73
N GLY A 35 -19.81 2.92 6.93
CA GLY A 35 -19.54 1.75 7.77
C GLY A 35 -18.73 2.15 9.00
N THR A 36 -18.54 1.21 9.93
CA THR A 36 -17.63 1.48 11.06
C THR A 36 -16.19 1.52 10.57
N PRO A 37 -15.30 2.30 11.22
CA PRO A 37 -13.89 2.35 10.84
C PRO A 37 -13.24 0.97 10.73
N LYS A 38 -13.56 0.04 11.65
CA LYS A 38 -13.02 -1.32 11.63
C LYS A 38 -13.44 -2.10 10.38
N GLN A 39 -14.72 -2.08 10.04
CA GLN A 39 -15.25 -2.76 8.84
C GLN A 39 -14.63 -2.20 7.56
N LEU A 40 -14.48 -0.88 7.48
CA LEU A 40 -13.87 -0.23 6.33
C LEU A 40 -12.38 -0.57 6.23
N MET A 41 -11.63 -0.58 7.34
CA MET A 41 -10.23 -0.99 7.35
C MET A 41 -10.04 -2.43 6.89
N GLU A 42 -10.89 -3.36 7.34
CA GLU A 42 -10.87 -4.75 6.88
C GLU A 42 -11.19 -4.85 5.39
N LYS A 43 -12.27 -4.20 4.94
CA LYS A 43 -12.71 -4.19 3.54
C LYS A 43 -11.63 -3.67 2.58
N TYR A 44 -10.96 -2.57 2.94
CA TYR A 44 -9.94 -1.97 2.09
C TYR A 44 -8.52 -2.55 2.31
N GLY A 45 -8.39 -3.60 3.12
CA GLY A 45 -7.10 -4.23 3.38
C GLY A 45 -6.12 -3.35 4.17
N LEU A 46 -6.61 -2.39 4.95
CA LEU A 46 -5.81 -1.45 5.75
C LEU A 46 -5.54 -2.01 7.16
N THR A 47 -5.31 -3.32 7.26
CA THR A 47 -5.09 -4.02 8.54
C THR A 47 -3.61 -4.33 8.75
N SER A 48 -3.23 -4.58 10.00
CA SER A 48 -1.87 -5.04 10.34
C SER A 48 -1.48 -6.33 9.62
N SER A 49 -2.43 -7.27 9.44
CA SER A 49 -2.19 -8.50 8.69
C SER A 49 -1.81 -8.25 7.23
N ASN A 50 -2.49 -7.31 6.56
CA ASN A 50 -2.18 -6.92 5.18
C ASN A 50 -0.84 -6.19 5.09
N ILE A 51 -0.50 -5.35 6.06
CA ILE A 51 0.83 -4.72 6.15
C ILE A 51 1.93 -5.79 6.28
N VAL A 52 1.76 -6.76 7.18
CA VAL A 52 2.73 -7.86 7.34
C VAL A 52 2.86 -8.68 6.05
N HIS A 53 1.75 -8.92 5.34
CA HIS A 53 1.77 -9.63 4.07
C HIS A 53 2.55 -8.85 3.00
N ALA A 54 2.30 -7.55 2.85
CA ALA A 54 3.04 -6.66 1.97
C ALA A 54 4.54 -6.66 2.29
N CYS A 55 4.92 -6.54 3.57
CA CYS A 55 6.32 -6.62 4.00
C CYS A 55 6.98 -7.96 3.61
N LYS A 56 6.28 -9.10 3.79
CA LYS A 56 6.80 -10.41 3.37
C LYS A 56 6.96 -10.50 1.85
N ASN A 57 6.05 -9.92 1.07
CA ASN A 57 6.11 -9.94 -0.38
C ASN A 57 7.26 -9.09 -0.94
N VAL A 58 7.47 -7.88 -0.40
CA VAL A 58 8.57 -7.02 -0.86
C VAL A 58 9.93 -7.63 -0.54
N LEU A 59 10.08 -8.27 0.63
CA LEU A 59 11.33 -8.92 1.03
C LEU A 59 11.70 -10.10 0.11
N LYS A 60 10.73 -10.84 -0.42
CA LYS A 60 10.97 -11.93 -1.39
C LYS A 60 11.54 -11.43 -2.72
N ARG A 61 11.32 -10.16 -3.06
CA ARG A 61 11.82 -9.53 -4.29
C ARG A 61 13.13 -8.78 -4.08
N LYS A 62 13.59 -8.65 -2.84
CA LYS A 62 14.85 -7.99 -2.51
C LYS A 62 16.00 -8.86 -3.04
N SER A 63 16.77 -8.31 -3.98
CA SER A 63 18.01 -8.90 -4.48
C SER A 63 19.21 -8.49 -3.63
#